data_AF-A0A8K0CIT8-F1
#
_entry.id   AF-A0A8K0CIT8-F1
#
_cell.length_a   1.000
_cell.length_b   1.000
_cell.length_c   1.000
_cell.angle_alpha   90.00
_cell.angle_beta   90.00
_cell.angle_gamma   90.00
#
_symmetry.space_group_name_H-M   'P 1'
#
loop_
_entity.id
_entity.type
_entity.pdbx_description
1 polymer ?
#
loop_
_entity_poly.entity_id
_entity_poly.type
_entity_poly.pdbx_seq_one_letter_code
_entity_poly.pdbx_strand_id
1 'polypeptide(L)'
;MNLNNIVDQASIKFWKTHVGHDEKIRSQHLTRVEKNMIVNKLKIGISTDRILDDVRKVECNKLSRFNLASRNDINYLTKKHNIDKRRHDNDVIAVGLKVQEWNQNGKNYAFFFKQEGESSMLC
;
A
#
# COMPACT_ATOMS: atom_id res chain seq x y z
N MET A 1 -46.86 -21.56 14.85
CA MET A 1 -45.39 -21.59 14.65
C MET A 1 -44.81 -20.36 15.30
N ASN A 2 -44.12 -20.50 16.44
CA ASN A 2 -43.45 -19.39 17.11
C ASN A 2 -42.03 -19.26 16.56
N LEU A 3 -41.74 -18.13 15.91
CA LEU A 3 -40.39 -17.76 15.49
C LEU A 3 -39.68 -17.16 16.71
N ASN A 4 -38.78 -17.93 17.30
CA ASN A 4 -37.92 -17.45 18.38
C ASN A 4 -36.98 -16.38 17.81
N ASN A 5 -37.28 -15.11 18.10
CA ASN A 5 -36.34 -14.00 17.91
C ASN A 5 -35.18 -14.18 18.90
N ILE A 6 -34.08 -14.76 18.42
CA ILE A 6 -32.82 -14.77 19.16
C ILE A 6 -32.20 -13.39 18.99
N VAL A 7 -32.29 -12.57 20.03
CA VAL A 7 -31.65 -11.25 20.07
C VAL A 7 -30.31 -11.42 20.76
N ASP A 8 -29.24 -11.60 19.99
CA ASP A 8 -27.89 -11.63 20.53
C ASP A 8 -27.53 -10.24 21.05
N GLN A 9 -27.46 -10.07 22.37
CA GLN A 9 -26.99 -8.84 23.01
C GLN A 9 -25.49 -8.91 23.28
N ALA A 10 -24.77 -7.86 22.90
CA ALA A 10 -23.36 -7.69 23.20
C ALA A 10 -23.15 -6.42 24.04
N SER A 11 -22.40 -6.55 25.15
CA SER A 11 -21.95 -5.42 25.95
C SER A 11 -20.57 -5.00 25.50
N ILE A 12 -20.41 -3.73 25.10
CA ILE A 12 -19.15 -3.18 24.60
C ILE A 12 -18.68 -2.08 25.54
N LYS A 13 -17.43 -2.17 26.00
CA LYS A 13 -16.78 -1.12 26.76
C LYS A 13 -15.94 -0.26 25.84
N PHE A 14 -16.38 0.97 25.58
CA PHE A 14 -15.65 1.94 24.78
C PHE A 14 -14.57 2.63 25.62
N TRP A 15 -13.37 2.77 25.05
CA TRP A 15 -12.26 3.49 25.64
C TRP A 15 -11.83 4.59 24.67
N LYS A 16 -12.09 5.85 25.03
CA LYS A 16 -11.80 7.02 24.18
C LYS A 16 -10.30 7.32 24.05
N THR A 17 -9.52 6.96 25.06
CA THR A 17 -8.11 7.37 25.16
C THR A 17 -7.24 6.14 25.35
N HIS A 18 -6.54 5.75 24.30
CA HIS A 18 -5.50 4.73 24.37
C HIS A 18 -4.14 5.40 24.53
N VAL A 19 -3.44 5.16 25.64
CA VAL A 19 -2.09 5.70 25.85
C VAL A 19 -1.08 4.85 25.07
N GLY A 20 -0.19 5.49 24.29
CA GLY A 20 0.98 4.84 23.71
C GLY A 20 0.87 4.39 22.24
N HIS A 21 -0.23 4.63 21.52
CA HIS A 21 -0.25 4.51 20.06
C HIS A 21 -1.43 5.24 19.41
N ASP A 22 -1.30 5.57 18.13
CA ASP A 22 -2.41 6.09 17.31
C ASP A 22 -3.60 5.13 17.29
N GLU A 23 -4.81 5.69 17.21
CA GLU A 23 -6.03 4.93 16.96
C GLU A 23 -5.97 4.31 15.55
N LYS A 24 -5.80 2.99 15.49
CA LYS A 24 -5.75 2.22 14.24
C LYS A 24 -6.68 1.02 14.34
N ILE A 25 -7.44 0.77 13.28
CA ILE A 25 -8.30 -0.41 13.16
C ILE A 25 -7.42 -1.65 13.01
N ARG A 26 -7.16 -2.35 14.10
CA ARG A 26 -6.28 -3.54 14.10
C ARG A 26 -6.95 -4.81 13.57
N SER A 27 -8.21 -5.05 13.95
CA SER A 27 -8.84 -6.37 13.78
C SER A 27 -9.80 -6.51 12.61
N GLN A 28 -10.18 -5.40 11.95
CA GLN A 28 -11.08 -5.46 10.80
C GLN A 28 -10.28 -5.36 9.51
N HIS A 29 -10.20 -6.46 8.77
CA HIS A 29 -9.49 -6.52 7.50
C HIS A 29 -10.39 -6.12 6.35
N LEU A 30 -9.78 -5.59 5.28
CA LEU A 30 -10.44 -5.46 3.99
C LEU A 30 -10.81 -6.85 3.45
N THR A 31 -12.00 -6.96 2.86
CA THR A 31 -12.46 -8.18 2.18
C THR A 31 -11.61 -8.47 0.95
N ARG A 32 -11.70 -9.69 0.42
CA ARG A 32 -10.98 -10.07 -0.81
C ARG A 32 -11.39 -9.19 -2.01
N VAL A 33 -12.67 -8.86 -2.11
CA VAL A 33 -13.22 -8.02 -3.18
C VAL A 33 -12.66 -6.61 -3.09
N GLU A 34 -12.70 -6.00 -1.91
CA GLU A 34 -12.14 -4.67 -1.64
C GLU A 34 -10.65 -4.59 -1.96
N LYS A 35 -9.87 -5.60 -1.53
CA LYS A 35 -8.44 -5.70 -1.85
C LYS A 35 -8.20 -5.75 -3.36
N ASN A 36 -8.96 -6.56 -4.08
CA ASN A 36 -8.82 -6.70 -5.53
C ASN A 36 -9.17 -5.39 -6.27
N MET A 37 -10.18 -4.64 -5.81
CA MET A 37 -10.51 -3.33 -6.39
C MET A 37 -9.34 -2.35 -6.27
N ILE A 38 -8.72 -2.26 -5.08
CA ILE A 38 -7.55 -1.41 -4.86
C ILE A 38 -6.38 -1.86 -5.75
N VAL A 39 -6.08 -3.16 -5.76
CA VAL A 39 -4.99 -3.75 -6.57
C VAL A 39 -5.17 -3.47 -8.05
N ASN A 40 -6.38 -3.59 -8.60
CA ASN A 40 -6.64 -3.30 -10.00
C ASN A 40 -6.41 -1.82 -10.33
N LYS A 41 -6.86 -0.90 -9.46
CA LYS A 41 -6.59 0.54 -9.62
C LYS A 41 -5.08 0.84 -9.59
N LEU A 42 -4.34 0.19 -8.68
CA LEU A 42 -2.88 0.33 -8.59
C LEU A 42 -2.18 -0.18 -9.86
N LYS A 43 -2.58 -1.33 -10.40
CA LYS A 43 -2.01 -1.92 -11.63
C LYS A 43 -2.19 -1.01 -12.85
N ILE A 44 -3.29 -0.27 -12.93
CA ILE A 44 -3.58 0.68 -14.02
C ILE A 44 -2.81 2.00 -13.82
N GLY A 45 -2.11 2.18 -12.68
CA GLY A 45 -1.28 3.36 -12.40
C GLY A 45 -2.04 4.51 -11.75
N ILE A 46 -3.23 4.28 -11.19
CA ILE A 46 -3.96 5.30 -10.43
C ILE A 46 -3.19 5.62 -9.14
N SER A 47 -3.03 6.91 -8.83
CA SER A 47 -2.28 7.35 -7.65
C SER A 47 -2.94 6.89 -6.35
N THR A 48 -2.11 6.61 -5.34
CA THR A 48 -2.54 6.23 -3.99
C THR A 48 -3.55 7.21 -3.40
N ASP A 49 -3.33 8.52 -3.55
CA ASP A 49 -4.23 9.54 -3.00
C ASP A 49 -5.60 9.49 -3.68
N ARG A 50 -5.65 9.38 -5.01
CA ARG A 50 -6.93 9.24 -5.74
C ARG A 50 -7.67 7.96 -5.38
N ILE A 51 -6.96 6.86 -5.16
CA ILE A 51 -7.56 5.61 -4.68
C ILE A 51 -8.17 5.82 -3.30
N LEU A 52 -7.48 6.48 -2.37
CA LEU A 52 -8.01 6.76 -1.03
C LEU A 52 -9.24 7.65 -1.09
N ASP A 53 -9.22 8.70 -1.90
CA ASP A 53 -10.36 9.61 -2.05
C ASP A 53 -11.59 8.88 -2.57
N ASP A 54 -11.42 8.00 -3.55
CA ASP A 54 -12.53 7.19 -4.07
C ASP A 54 -13.06 6.21 -3.04
N VAL A 55 -12.17 5.50 -2.34
CA VAL A 55 -12.55 4.45 -1.39
C VAL A 55 -13.23 5.04 -0.15
N ARG A 56 -12.85 6.26 0.26
CA ARG A 56 -13.40 6.96 1.43
C ARG A 56 -14.78 7.59 1.18
N LYS A 57 -15.28 7.60 -0.04
CA LYS A 57 -16.65 8.04 -0.34
C LYS A 57 -17.65 7.10 0.34
N VAL A 58 -18.44 7.64 1.25
CA VAL A 58 -19.51 6.88 1.92
C VAL A 58 -20.77 7.00 1.08
N GLU A 59 -21.23 5.88 0.54
CA GLU A 59 -22.51 5.78 -0.13
C GLU A 59 -23.58 5.25 0.86
N CYS A 60 -24.81 5.76 0.73
CA CYS A 60 -25.98 5.27 1.48
C CYS A 60 -25.86 5.35 3.02
N ASN A 61 -25.11 6.31 3.56
CA ASN A 61 -24.94 6.54 5.00
C ASN A 61 -24.43 5.33 5.80
N LYS A 62 -23.85 4.32 5.15
CA LYS A 62 -23.32 3.13 5.80
C LYS A 62 -21.80 3.15 5.75
N LEU A 63 -21.17 3.43 6.88
CA LEU A 63 -19.72 3.37 7.02
C LEU A 63 -19.24 1.91 6.99
N SER A 64 -18.30 1.60 6.12
CA SER A 64 -17.67 0.27 6.02
C SER A 64 -16.16 0.33 6.27
N ARG A 65 -15.53 -0.82 6.50
CA ARG A 65 -14.06 -0.91 6.63
C ARG A 65 -13.35 -0.39 5.39
N PHE A 66 -13.95 -0.58 4.21
CA PHE A 66 -13.44 -0.05 2.95
C PHE A 66 -13.24 1.46 3.04
N ASN A 67 -14.25 2.19 3.52
CA ASN A 67 -14.20 3.64 3.65
C ASN A 67 -13.18 4.15 4.67
N LEU A 68 -12.66 3.26 5.52
CA LEU A 68 -11.62 3.56 6.51
C LEU A 68 -10.22 3.13 6.01
N ALA A 69 -10.07 2.87 4.71
CA ALA A 69 -8.77 2.53 4.13
C ALA A 69 -7.71 3.61 4.40
N SER A 70 -6.51 3.12 4.70
CA SER A 70 -5.34 3.94 5.02
C SER A 70 -4.24 3.77 3.97
N ARG A 71 -3.27 4.69 3.95
CA ARG A 71 -2.05 4.53 3.13
C ARG A 71 -1.32 3.22 3.43
N ASN A 72 -1.37 2.74 4.68
CA ASN A 72 -0.75 1.48 5.07
C ASN A 72 -1.41 0.27 4.39
N ASP A 73 -2.74 0.29 4.22
CA ASP A 73 -3.47 -0.75 3.50
C ASP A 73 -3.00 -0.82 2.04
N ILE A 74 -2.87 0.35 1.39
CA ILE A 74 -2.40 0.45 0.00
C ILE A 74 -0.93 0.03 -0.11
N ASN A 75 -0.07 0.46 0.81
CA ASN A 75 1.35 0.08 0.83
C ASN A 75 1.52 -1.43 1.01
N TYR A 76 0.75 -2.04 1.92
CA TYR A 76 0.72 -3.48 2.10
C TYR A 76 0.30 -4.20 0.81
N LEU A 77 -0.78 -3.76 0.15
CA LEU A 77 -1.25 -4.36 -1.10
C LEU A 77 -0.25 -4.16 -2.25
N THR A 78 0.39 -2.99 -2.33
CA THR A 78 1.42 -2.70 -3.33
C THR A 78 2.58 -3.68 -3.22
N LYS A 79 3.10 -3.88 -2.00
CA LYS A 79 4.17 -4.85 -1.72
C LYS A 79 3.73 -6.28 -1.96
N LYS A 80 2.57 -6.67 -1.43
CA LYS A 80 2.04 -8.04 -1.54
C LYS A 80 1.84 -8.48 -3.00
N HIS A 81 1.52 -7.54 -3.88
CA HIS A 81 1.26 -7.81 -5.29
C HIS A 81 2.40 -7.36 -6.22
N ASN A 82 3.59 -7.02 -5.68
CA ASN A 82 4.75 -6.55 -6.44
C ASN A 82 4.40 -5.46 -7.47
N ILE A 83 3.51 -4.53 -7.10
CA ILE A 83 3.07 -3.43 -7.97
C ILE A 83 4.06 -2.26 -7.91
N ASP A 84 4.93 -2.23 -6.90
CA ASP A 84 5.96 -1.20 -6.81
C ASP A 84 6.89 -1.32 -8.02
N LYS A 85 6.92 -0.28 -8.87
CA LYS A 85 7.82 -0.19 -10.04
C LYS A 85 9.29 -0.08 -9.65
N ARG A 86 9.60 -0.14 -8.36
CA ARG A 86 10.93 0.06 -7.84
C ARG A 86 11.68 -1.26 -7.88
N ARG A 87 12.41 -1.38 -9.00
CA ARG A 87 13.59 -2.20 -9.23
C ARG A 87 13.28 -3.63 -9.66
N HIS A 88 13.99 -4.03 -10.71
CA HIS A 88 14.04 -5.41 -11.17
C HIS A 88 14.45 -6.30 -9.99
N ASP A 89 13.90 -7.51 -9.88
CA ASP A 89 14.24 -8.49 -8.83
C ASP A 89 15.74 -8.87 -8.81
N ASN A 90 16.48 -8.44 -9.85
CA ASN A 90 17.92 -8.60 -9.93
C ASN A 90 18.57 -7.29 -9.46
N ASP A 91 19.17 -7.34 -8.28
CA ASP A 91 19.83 -6.22 -7.64
C ASP A 91 20.90 -5.56 -8.54
N VAL A 92 21.61 -6.33 -9.36
CA VAL A 92 22.63 -5.79 -10.29
C VAL A 92 21.98 -4.88 -11.34
N ILE A 93 20.87 -5.33 -11.92
CA ILE A 93 20.11 -4.57 -12.93
C ILE A 93 19.49 -3.32 -12.28
N ALA A 94 18.95 -3.46 -11.07
CA ALA A 94 18.35 -2.38 -10.31
C ALA A 94 19.34 -1.25 -9.97
N VAL A 95 20.56 -1.61 -9.59
CA VAL A 95 21.64 -0.65 -9.31
C VAL A 95 22.08 0.03 -10.61
N GLY A 96 22.27 -0.72 -11.70
CA GLY A 96 22.61 -0.16 -13.01
C GLY A 96 21.59 0.87 -13.51
N LEU A 97 20.30 0.54 -13.46
CA LEU A 97 19.22 1.47 -13.81
C LEU A 97 19.21 2.72 -12.93
N LYS A 98 19.56 2.59 -11.64
CA LYS A 98 19.60 3.72 -10.72
C LYS A 98 20.76 4.67 -11.01
N VAL A 99 21.94 4.13 -11.32
CA VAL A 99 23.10 4.95 -11.72
C VAL A 99 22.82 5.67 -13.04
N GLN A 100 22.16 5.01 -13.99
CA GLN A 100 21.74 5.65 -15.24
C GLN A 100 20.77 6.81 -15.00
N GLU A 101 19.76 6.63 -14.13
CA GLU A 101 18.83 7.70 -13.72
C GLU A 101 19.58 8.88 -13.09
N TRP A 102 20.58 8.63 -12.26
CA TRP A 102 21.39 9.68 -11.64
C TRP A 102 22.24 10.46 -12.65
N ASN A 103 22.86 9.76 -13.60
CA ASN A 103 23.62 10.38 -14.69
C ASN A 103 22.75 11.30 -15.55
N GLN A 104 21.56 10.83 -15.93
CA GLN A 104 20.62 11.61 -16.74
C GLN A 104 20.14 12.88 -16.03
N ASN A 105 20.04 12.84 -14.70
CA ASN A 105 19.59 13.97 -13.89
C ASN A 105 20.73 14.89 -13.42
N GLY A 106 21.98 14.65 -13.85
CA GLY A 106 23.14 15.44 -13.44
C GLY A 106 23.43 15.36 -11.93
N LYS A 107 22.92 14.34 -11.26
CA LYS A 107 23.02 14.12 -9.81
C LYS A 107 23.60 12.74 -9.53
N ASN A 108 24.76 12.47 -10.13
CA ASN A 108 25.48 11.23 -9.87
C ASN A 108 26.26 11.33 -8.56
N TYR A 109 25.84 10.51 -7.59
CA TYR A 109 26.48 10.39 -6.28
C TYR A 109 27.40 9.17 -6.18
N ALA A 110 27.49 8.35 -7.24
CA ALA A 110 28.39 7.22 -7.32
C ALA A 110 29.71 7.66 -7.96
N PHE A 111 30.76 7.78 -7.15
CA PHE A 111 32.11 8.11 -7.62
C PHE A 111 32.73 7.00 -8.47
N PHE A 112 32.40 5.75 -8.15
CA PHE A 112 32.83 4.57 -8.89
C PHE A 112 31.66 3.61 -9.03
N PHE A 113 31.25 3.35 -10.27
CA PHE A 113 30.29 2.32 -10.60
C PHE A 113 30.87 1.41 -11.67
N LYS A 114 30.85 0.10 -11.42
CA LYS A 114 31.33 -0.94 -12.32
C LYS A 114 30.37 -2.11 -12.29
N GLN A 115 29.83 -2.50 -13.44
CA GLN A 115 29.05 -3.73 -13.55
C GLN A 115 29.97 -4.94 -13.59
N GLU A 116 29.53 -6.08 -13.06
CA GLU A 116 30.27 -7.34 -13.17
C GLU A 116 30.45 -7.69 -14.65
N GLY A 117 31.70 -7.93 -15.07
CA GLY A 117 32.05 -8.29 -16.45
C GLY A 117 32.50 -7.12 -17.34
N GLU A 118 32.37 -5.87 -16.93
CA GLU A 118 32.93 -4.72 -17.68
C GLU A 118 34.29 -4.29 -17.11
N SER A 119 35.23 -3.89 -17.98
CA SER A 119 36.46 -3.20 -17.54
C SER A 119 36.13 -1.77 -17.16
N SER A 120 36.64 -1.30 -16.02
CA SER A 120 36.34 0.02 -15.46
C SER A 120 36.58 1.14 -16.47
N MET A 121 35.53 1.87 -16.85
CA MET A 121 35.68 3.20 -17.42
C MET A 121 35.52 4.23 -16.31
N LEU A 122 36.51 5.12 -16.20
CA LEU A 122 36.39 6.36 -15.42
C LEU A 122 35.20 7.15 -16.00
N CYS A 123 34.24 7.48 -15.13
CA CYS A 123 33.08 8.29 -15.47
C CYS A 123 33.45 9.76 -15.63
#